data_AF-K1TIJ0-F1
#
_entry.id   AF-K1TIJ0-F1
#
_cell.length_a   1.000
_cell.length_b   1.000
_cell.length_c   1.000
_cell.angle_alpha   90.00
_cell.angle_beta   90.00
_cell.angle_gamma   90.00
#
_symmetry.space_group_name_H-M   'P 1'
#
loop_
_entity.id
_entity.type
_entity.pdbx_description
1 polymer ?
#
loop_
_entity_poly.entity_id
_entity_poly.type
_entity_poly.pdbx_seq_one_letter_code
_entity_poly.pdbx_strand_id
1 'polypeptide(L)' 'MKFFSQTVFEAKVYKHDGDKLVKGEIIAEIHGKTRTILKGERTALNLIQHMSGIATATNKAVEIVSGTKA' A
#
# COMPACT_ATOMS: atom_id res chain seq x y z
N MET A 1 5.29 21.12 29.89
CA MET A 1 5.92 19.93 29.28
C MET A 1 4.86 18.84 29.13
N LYS A 2 4.12 18.80 28.01
CA LYS A 2 3.15 17.73 27.69
C LYS A 2 3.60 17.07 26.38
N PHE A 3 4.57 16.17 26.50
CA PHE A 3 5.00 15.26 25.44
C PHE A 3 4.45 13.88 25.78
N PHE A 4 3.17 13.58 25.53
CA PHE A 4 2.69 12.21 25.44
C PHE A 4 1.40 12.12 24.61
N SER A 5 1.49 11.26 23.59
CA SER A 5 0.41 10.58 22.87
C SER A 5 -0.57 11.43 22.05
N GLN A 6 -0.26 11.66 20.78
CA GLN A 6 -1.29 11.75 19.75
C GLN A 6 -0.96 10.73 18.67
N THR A 7 -1.76 9.67 18.59
CA THR A 7 -1.87 8.85 17.39
C THR A 7 -2.06 9.80 16.21
N VAL A 8 -1.10 9.82 15.29
CA VAL A 8 -1.01 10.88 14.27
C VAL A 8 -2.13 10.76 13.23
N PHE A 9 -2.60 9.52 13.03
CA PHE A 9 -3.74 9.11 12.21
C PHE A 9 -4.16 7.69 12.60
N GLU A 10 -5.39 7.31 12.29
CA GLU A 10 -5.94 5.95 12.32
C GLU A 10 -6.02 5.41 10.89
N ALA A 11 -5.78 4.12 10.69
CA ALA A 11 -5.91 3.48 9.39
C ALA A 11 -6.73 2.19 9.51
N LYS A 12 -7.73 2.05 8.64
CA LYS A 12 -8.49 0.82 8.44
C LYS A 12 -8.04 0.20 7.11
N VAL A 13 -7.45 -0.98 7.18
CA VAL A 13 -6.89 -1.66 6.01
C VAL A 13 -7.88 -2.73 5.54
N TYR A 14 -8.17 -2.75 4.24
CA TYR A 14 -9.11 -3.68 3.62
C TYR A 14 -8.42 -4.81 2.84
N LYS A 15 -7.11 -4.66 2.57
CA LYS A 15 -6.30 -5.57 1.75
C LYS A 15 -4.97 -5.86 2.42
N HIS A 16 -4.56 -7.11 2.36
CA HIS A 16 -3.27 -7.57 2.84
C HIS A 16 -2.23 -7.55 1.73
N ASP A 17 -0.96 -7.59 2.12
CA ASP A 17 0.14 -7.65 1.17
C ASP A 17 0.04 -8.92 0.30
N GLY A 18 0.26 -8.77 -1.01
CA GLY A 18 0.10 -9.85 -1.98
C GLY A 18 -1.34 -10.11 -2.45
N ASP A 19 -2.35 -9.47 -1.87
CA ASP A 19 -3.73 -9.59 -2.36
C ASP A 19 -3.84 -9.09 -3.81
N LYS A 20 -4.60 -9.83 -4.64
CA LYS A 20 -4.96 -9.34 -5.98
C LYS A 20 -5.97 -8.21 -5.84
N LEU A 21 -5.72 -7.12 -6.55
CA LEU A 21 -6.54 -5.91 -6.55
C LEU A 21 -7.19 -5.71 -7.92
N VAL A 22 -8.40 -5.15 -7.93
CA VAL A 22 -9.05 -4.65 -9.14
C VAL A 22 -9.11 -3.12 -9.15
N LYS A 23 -9.17 -2.53 -10.35
CA LYS A 23 -9.23 -1.07 -10.49
C LYS A 23 -10.46 -0.50 -9.79
N GLY A 24 -10.26 0.55 -8.99
CA GLY A 24 -11.32 1.24 -8.25
C GLY A 24 -11.61 0.64 -6.87
N GLU A 25 -10.91 -0.42 -6.49
CA GLU A 25 -11.06 -1.04 -5.18
C GLU A 25 -10.40 -0.21 -4.06
N ILE A 26 -11.10 -0.08 -2.93
CA ILE A 26 -10.58 0.62 -1.75
C ILE A 26 -9.65 -0.32 -0.99
N ILE A 27 -8.37 0.05 -0.87
CA ILE A 27 -7.35 -0.76 -0.18
C ILE A 27 -7.19 -0.41 1.30
N ALA A 28 -7.43 0.86 1.66
CA ALA A 28 -7.38 1.35 3.02
C ALA A 28 -8.11 2.69 3.15
N GLU A 29 -8.59 3.00 4.36
CA GLU A 29 -9.09 4.30 4.78
C GLU A 29 -8.19 4.88 5.86
N ILE A 30 -7.84 6.17 5.78
CA ILE A 30 -6.97 6.85 6.74
C ILE A 30 -7.70 8.07 7.30
N HIS A 31 -7.77 8.17 8.63
CA HIS A 31 -8.43 9.25 9.36
C HIS A 31 -7.44 9.98 10.26
N GLY A 32 -7.47 11.31 10.27
CA GLY A 32 -6.49 12.09 11.04
C GLY A 32 -6.46 13.56 10.64
N LYS A 33 -5.48 14.29 11.18
CA LYS A 33 -5.33 15.73 10.87
C LYS A 33 -5.01 15.90 9.39
N THR A 34 -5.78 16.76 8.70
CA THR A 34 -5.61 17.06 7.26
C THR A 34 -4.17 17.37 6.89
N ARG A 35 -3.52 18.29 7.62
CA ARG A 35 -2.11 18.67 7.37
C ARG A 35 -1.14 17.48 7.46
N THR A 36 -1.39 16.55 8.38
CA THR A 36 -0.53 15.37 8.54
C THR A 36 -0.73 14.41 7.38
N ILE A 37 -1.97 14.08 7.05
CA ILE A 37 -2.29 13.13 5.97
C ILE A 37 -1.73 13.66 4.64
N LEU A 38 -2.04 14.91 4.27
CA LEU A 38 -1.58 15.51 3.02
C LEU A 38 -0.05 15.62 2.94
N LYS A 39 0.64 15.79 4.07
CA LYS A 39 2.11 15.82 4.11
C LYS A 39 2.73 14.46 3.76
N GLY A 40 2.06 13.36 4.14
CA GLY A 40 2.54 11.99 3.93
C GLY A 40 2.00 11.32 2.66
N GLU A 41 0.88 11.81 2.11
CA GLU A 41 0.12 11.16 1.03
C GLU A 41 0.99 10.77 -0.16
N ARG A 42 1.71 11.72 -0.76
CA ARG A 42 2.50 11.46 -1.97
C ARG A 42 3.60 10.44 -1.73
N THR A 43 4.28 10.53 -0.59
CA THR A 43 5.34 9.57 -0.24
C THR A 43 4.77 8.16 -0.04
N ALA A 44 3.64 8.05 0.65
CA ALA A 44 2.98 6.77 0.88
C ALA A 44 2.45 6.15 -0.43
N LEU A 45 1.78 6.94 -1.28
CA LEU A 45 1.27 6.49 -2.57
C LEU A 45 2.41 6.06 -3.48
N ASN A 46 3.48 6.86 -3.61
CA ASN A 46 4.63 6.49 -4.43
C ASN A 46 5.23 5.16 -3.97
N LEU A 47 5.43 4.98 -2.66
CA LEU A 47 6.00 3.74 -2.12
C LEU A 47 5.13 2.53 -2.47
N ILE A 48 3.83 2.59 -2.20
CA ILE A 48 2.90 1.48 -2.47
C ILE A 48 2.85 1.20 -3.97
N GLN A 49 2.73 2.23 -4.81
CA GLN A 49 2.69 2.08 -6.27
C GLN A 49 3.96 1.41 -6.82
N HIS A 50 5.14 1.84 -6.36
CA HIS A 50 6.41 1.24 -6.80
C HIS A 50 6.52 -0.22 -6.36
N MET A 51 6.25 -0.54 -5.10
CA MET A 51 6.31 -1.92 -4.59
C MET A 51 5.29 -2.83 -5.29
N SER A 52 4.03 -2.39 -5.43
CA SER A 52 3.00 -3.14 -6.14
C SER A 52 3.32 -3.33 -7.62
N GLY A 53 3.94 -2.34 -8.27
CA GLY A 53 4.38 -2.45 -9.66
C GLY A 53 5.44 -3.55 -9.85
N ILE A 54 6.45 -3.56 -8.98
CA ILE A 54 7.49 -4.61 -8.97
C ILE A 54 6.86 -5.97 -8.69
N ALA A 55 6.05 -6.10 -7.64
CA ALA A 55 5.40 -7.37 -7.28
C ALA A 55 4.53 -7.93 -8.43
N THR A 56 3.77 -7.06 -9.10
CA THR A 56 2.93 -7.44 -10.24
C THR A 56 3.76 -7.91 -11.43
N ALA A 57 4.83 -7.19 -11.77
CA ALA A 57 5.72 -7.57 -12.87
C ALA A 57 6.43 -8.90 -12.60
N THR A 58 6.90 -9.11 -11.37
CA THR A 58 7.52 -10.36 -10.93
C THR A 58 6.54 -11.52 -10.99
N ASN A 59 5.32 -11.35 -10.47
CA ASN A 59 4.29 -12.38 -10.51
C ASN A 59 3.98 -12.81 -11.96
N LYS A 60 3.86 -11.83 -12.87
CA LYS A 60 3.67 -12.11 -14.30
C LYS A 60 4.84 -12.91 -14.89
N ALA A 61 6.08 -12.58 -14.54
CA ALA A 61 7.25 -13.32 -15.01
C ALA A 61 7.25 -14.77 -14.49
N VAL A 62 6.92 -14.97 -13.21
CA VAL A 62 6.80 -16.30 -12.59
C VAL A 62 5.68 -17.12 -13.24
N GLU A 63 4.53 -16.50 -13.53
CA GLU A 63 3.41 -17.15 -14.20
C GLU A 63 3.80 -17.64 -15.60
N ILE A 64 4.55 -16.84 -16.37
CA ILE A 64 5.01 -17.20 -17.71
C ILE A 64 5.91 -18.45 -17.70
N VAL A 65 6.78 -18.58 -16.70
CA VAL A 65 7.70 -19.73 -16.60
C VAL A 65 7.10 -20.90 -15.81
N SER A 66 5.88 -20.76 -15.30
CA SER A 66 5.21 -21.79 -14.51
C SER A 66 5.04 -23.07 -15.32
N GLY A 67 5.49 -24.20 -14.76
CA GLY A 67 5.49 -25.51 -15.44
C GLY A 67 6.73 -25.80 -16.27
N THR A 68 7.66 -24.86 -16.42
CA THR A 68 9.00 -25.16 -16.95
C THR A 68 9.86 -25.77 -15.83
N LYS A 69 10.69 -26.78 -16.17
CA LYS A 69 11.63 -27.43 -15.22
C LYS A 69 13.03 -26.79 -15.27
N ALA A 70 13.08 -25.47 -15.39
CA ALA A 70 14.34 -24.74 -15.33
C ALA A 70 14.83 -24.61 -13.88
#